data_AF-A0A1I5E210-F1
#
_entry.id   AF-A0A1I5E210-F1
#
_cell.length_a   1.000
_cell.length_b   1.000
_cell.length_c   1.000
_cell.angle_alpha   90.00
_cell.angle_beta   90.00
_cell.angle_gamma   90.00
#
_symmetry.space_group_name_H-M   'P 1'
#
loop_
_entity.id
_entity.type
_entity.pdbx_description
1 polymer ?
#
loop_
_entity_poly.entity_id
_entity_poly.type
_entity_poly.pdbx_seq_one_letter_code
_entity_poly.pdbx_strand_id
1 'polypeptide(L)'
;MADENVGATPQSIQGEQQTESGWTRASDEDVDLYVDRVTDEVLACRERGRHLFPTIRQTGIHFTGVDDDGLLLRRLTCTCCELAVKVEKWEGFRGAGRRTRFRRVASHLEYRTGPDGQTYLAPSGRGHMTPRQIGDSVASKALSGQTLTALRKAATRASKDEKG
;
A
#
# COMPACT_ATOMS: atom_id res chain seq x y z
N MET A 1 -2.74 -34.06 -11.10
CA MET A 1 -1.72 -33.04 -11.43
C MET A 1 -2.30 -31.70 -11.03
N ALA A 2 -1.52 -30.91 -10.30
CA ALA A 2 -1.98 -29.83 -9.41
C ALA A 2 -2.81 -28.74 -10.11
N ASP A 3 -3.99 -28.49 -9.55
CA ASP A 3 -4.89 -27.37 -9.87
C ASP A 3 -4.68 -26.31 -8.78
N GLU A 4 -3.59 -25.56 -8.90
CA GLU A 4 -3.19 -24.59 -7.88
C GLU A 4 -2.41 -23.44 -8.55
N ASN A 5 -3.14 -22.45 -9.08
CA ASN A 5 -2.69 -21.06 -9.38
C ASN A 5 -3.74 -20.36 -10.28
N VAL A 6 -4.23 -19.13 -10.08
CA VAL A 6 -3.86 -18.02 -9.20
C VAL A 6 -5.13 -17.19 -8.96
N GLY A 7 -5.75 -17.34 -7.80
CA GLY A 7 -6.69 -16.35 -7.26
C GLY A 7 -5.96 -15.29 -6.44
N ALA A 8 -4.74 -14.89 -6.83
CA ALA A 8 -3.96 -13.93 -6.06
C ALA A 8 -4.66 -12.57 -6.07
N THR A 9 -5.41 -12.32 -5.00
CA THR A 9 -5.56 -10.98 -4.44
C THR A 9 -4.18 -10.32 -4.46
N PRO A 10 -4.05 -9.04 -4.89
CA PRO A 10 -2.78 -8.32 -4.75
C PRO A 10 -2.30 -8.51 -3.31
N GLN A 11 -1.05 -8.94 -3.18
CA GLN A 11 -0.45 -9.19 -1.87
C GLN A 11 -0.58 -7.92 -1.01
N SER A 12 -0.65 -8.07 0.30
CA SER A 12 -0.48 -6.92 1.18
C SER A 12 0.87 -6.26 0.86
N ILE A 13 1.03 -4.98 1.16
CA ILE A 13 2.33 -4.28 1.01
C ILE A 13 3.47 -5.07 1.69
N GLN A 14 3.13 -5.85 2.72
CA GLN A 14 4.04 -6.73 3.44
C GLN A 14 4.42 -7.98 2.64
N GLY A 15 3.52 -8.56 1.84
CA GLY A 15 3.82 -9.70 0.97
C GLY A 15 4.73 -9.34 -0.20
N GLU A 16 4.60 -8.12 -0.74
CA GLU A 16 5.49 -7.63 -1.80
C GLU A 16 6.89 -7.29 -1.27
N GLN A 17 6.99 -6.59 -0.11
CA GLN A 17 8.30 -6.34 0.52
C GLN A 17 9.02 -7.62 0.95
N GLN A 18 8.29 -8.65 1.40
CA GLN A 18 8.89 -9.94 1.79
C GLN A 18 9.59 -10.64 0.62
N THR A 19 9.10 -10.47 -0.60
CA THR A 19 9.70 -11.07 -1.80
C THR A 19 11.01 -10.37 -2.19
N GLU A 20 11.10 -9.05 -1.99
CA GLU A 20 12.25 -8.25 -2.44
C GLU A 20 13.37 -8.07 -1.40
N SER A 21 13.06 -8.08 -0.10
CA SER A 21 14.02 -7.66 0.95
C SER A 21 14.45 -8.74 1.95
N GLY A 22 13.92 -9.96 1.82
CA GLY A 22 14.17 -11.05 2.77
C GLY A 22 13.49 -10.84 4.14
N TRP A 23 13.72 -11.74 5.09
CA TRP A 23 13.03 -11.74 6.39
C TRP A 23 13.59 -10.72 7.39
N THR A 24 14.67 -10.02 7.07
CA THR A 24 15.32 -9.11 8.00
C THR A 24 14.47 -7.85 8.19
N ARG A 25 14.19 -7.51 9.45
CA ARG A 25 13.49 -6.26 9.80
C ARG A 25 14.42 -5.07 9.67
N ALA A 26 13.87 -3.93 9.24
CA ALA A 26 14.57 -2.65 9.26
C ALA A 26 14.90 -2.21 10.69
N SER A 27 16.05 -1.54 10.84
CA SER A 27 16.41 -0.85 12.08
C SER A 27 15.52 0.37 12.30
N ASP A 28 15.39 0.83 13.55
CA ASP A 28 14.62 2.04 13.85
C ASP A 28 15.23 3.30 13.18
N GLU A 29 16.56 3.36 13.05
CA GLU A 29 17.26 4.43 12.33
C GLU A 29 16.92 4.43 10.82
N ASP A 30 16.84 3.25 10.20
CA ASP A 30 16.42 3.14 8.80
C ASP A 30 14.96 3.54 8.60
N VAL A 31 14.10 3.22 9.57
CA VAL A 31 12.69 3.63 9.59
C VAL A 31 12.60 5.15 9.69
N ASP A 32 13.34 5.77 10.60
CA ASP A 32 13.36 7.23 10.78
C ASP A 32 13.84 7.96 9.52
N LEU A 33 14.93 7.48 8.91
CA LEU A 33 15.46 8.01 7.65
C LEU A 33 14.47 7.88 6.49
N TYR A 34 13.68 6.81 6.46
CA TYR A 34 12.62 6.65 5.47
C TYR A 34 11.48 7.63 5.72
N VAL A 35 11.02 7.75 6.96
CA VAL A 35 9.94 8.66 7.36
C VAL A 35 10.28 10.12 7.03
N ASP A 36 11.56 10.53 7.13
CA ASP A 36 12.00 11.90 6.78
C ASP A 36 11.97 12.21 5.28
N ARG A 37 11.87 11.20 4.42
CA ARG A 37 12.06 11.36 2.96
C ARG A 37 10.78 11.20 2.14
N VAL A 38 9.75 10.59 2.70
CA VAL A 38 8.51 10.27 1.99
C VAL A 38 7.40 11.25 2.36
N THR A 39 6.40 11.39 1.50
CA THR A 39 5.27 12.27 1.76
C THR A 39 4.28 11.69 2.77
N ASP A 40 3.43 12.54 3.34
CA ASP A 40 2.38 12.15 4.27
C ASP A 40 1.43 11.11 3.65
N GLU A 41 1.15 11.18 2.34
CA GLU A 41 0.29 10.22 1.66
C GLU A 41 0.93 8.82 1.54
N VAL A 42 2.26 8.77 1.39
CA VAL A 42 3.02 7.52 1.45
C VAL A 42 2.99 6.98 2.88
N LEU A 43 3.25 7.81 3.88
CA LEU A 43 3.16 7.42 5.31
C LEU A 43 1.78 6.87 5.64
N ALA A 44 0.71 7.54 5.22
CA ALA A 44 -0.66 7.09 5.45
C ALA A 44 -0.95 5.71 4.84
N CYS A 45 -0.39 5.38 3.67
CA CYS A 45 -0.52 4.04 3.09
C CYS A 45 0.29 2.99 3.88
N ARG A 46 1.48 3.36 4.36
CA ARG A 46 2.41 2.50 5.09
C ARG A 46 1.92 2.18 6.50
N GLU A 47 1.43 3.17 7.24
CA GLU A 47 0.77 3.00 8.54
C GLU A 47 -0.49 2.14 8.45
N ARG A 48 -1.24 2.25 7.34
CA ARG A 48 -2.42 1.42 7.08
C ARG A 48 -2.06 -0.01 6.66
N GLY A 49 -0.83 -0.23 6.19
CA GLY A 49 -0.37 -1.49 5.60
C GLY A 49 -1.06 -1.86 4.28
N ARG A 50 -1.81 -0.94 3.65
CA ARG A 50 -2.46 -1.17 2.34
C ARG A 50 -2.68 0.12 1.54
N HIS A 51 -2.64 -0.03 0.22
CA HIS A 51 -3.06 0.98 -0.75
C HIS A 51 -4.58 1.05 -0.89
N LEU A 52 -5.08 2.22 -1.29
CA LEU A 52 -6.49 2.45 -1.60
C LEU A 52 -6.69 2.58 -3.10
N PHE A 53 -7.35 1.61 -3.72
CA PHE A 53 -7.69 1.62 -5.14
C PHE A 53 -9.20 1.79 -5.34
N PRO A 54 -9.64 2.53 -6.37
CA PRO A 54 -11.05 2.67 -6.64
C PRO A 54 -11.67 1.34 -7.08
N THR A 55 -12.89 1.09 -6.60
CA THR A 55 -13.67 -0.09 -6.96
C THR A 55 -14.31 0.07 -8.34
N ILE A 56 -14.69 -1.04 -8.98
CA ILE A 56 -15.42 -1.02 -10.26
C ILE A 56 -16.73 -0.22 -10.14
N ARG A 57 -17.40 -0.25 -8.99
CA ARG A 57 -18.64 0.53 -8.80
C ARG A 57 -18.40 2.04 -8.80
N GLN A 58 -17.23 2.49 -8.36
CA GLN A 58 -16.90 3.92 -8.28
C GLN A 58 -16.49 4.50 -9.63
N THR A 59 -15.70 3.77 -10.43
CA THR A 59 -15.07 4.31 -11.65
C THR A 59 -15.41 3.55 -12.92
N GLY A 60 -16.29 2.54 -12.84
CA GLY A 60 -16.50 1.61 -13.94
C GLY A 60 -15.29 0.72 -14.22
N ILE A 61 -15.36 0.00 -15.34
CA ILE A 61 -14.27 -0.82 -15.86
C ILE A 61 -13.79 -0.25 -17.20
N HIS A 62 -12.51 0.12 -17.26
CA HIS A 62 -11.84 0.61 -18.45
C HIS A 62 -10.54 -0.15 -18.60
N PHE A 63 -10.30 -0.71 -19.79
CA PHE A 63 -9.05 -1.39 -20.11
C PHE A 63 -8.10 -0.41 -20.80
N THR A 64 -6.85 -0.40 -20.35
CA THR A 64 -5.78 0.48 -20.82
C THR A 64 -4.90 -0.17 -21.89
N GLY A 65 -5.11 -1.46 -22.18
CA GLY A 65 -4.34 -2.18 -23.19
C GLY A 65 -4.64 -3.67 -23.18
N VAL A 66 -3.89 -4.39 -24.01
CA VAL A 66 -3.86 -5.84 -24.10
C VAL A 66 -2.39 -6.27 -24.01
N ASP A 67 -2.06 -7.29 -23.23
CA ASP A 67 -0.70 -7.84 -23.19
C ASP A 67 -0.46 -8.85 -24.31
N ASP A 68 0.77 -9.39 -24.38
CA ASP A 68 1.20 -10.32 -25.43
C ASP A 68 0.41 -11.65 -25.40
N ASP A 69 -0.18 -12.00 -24.27
CA ASP A 69 -1.03 -13.18 -24.08
C ASP A 69 -2.50 -12.91 -24.48
N GLY A 70 -2.82 -11.70 -24.93
CA GLY A 70 -4.17 -11.29 -25.30
C GLY A 70 -5.06 -10.91 -24.11
N LEU A 71 -4.50 -10.73 -22.91
CA LEU A 71 -5.26 -10.38 -21.70
C LEU A 71 -5.51 -8.88 -21.61
N LEU A 72 -6.72 -8.50 -21.20
CA LEU A 72 -7.13 -7.12 -21.04
C LEU A 72 -6.52 -6.52 -19.77
N LEU A 73 -5.80 -5.41 -19.91
CA LEU A 73 -5.08 -4.76 -18.81
C LEU A 73 -5.89 -3.61 -18.23
N ARG A 74 -6.15 -3.63 -16.92
CA ARG A 74 -6.73 -2.51 -16.18
C ARG A 74 -5.73 -1.98 -15.17
N ARG A 75 -5.45 -0.68 -15.23
CA ARG A 75 -4.50 0.00 -14.32
C ARG A 75 -5.27 0.93 -13.39
N LEU A 76 -4.98 0.82 -12.10
CA LEU A 76 -5.64 1.58 -11.04
C LEU A 76 -4.59 2.24 -10.16
N THR A 77 -4.56 3.57 -10.17
CA THR A 77 -3.66 4.33 -9.29
C THR A 77 -4.25 4.40 -7.88
N CYS A 78 -3.38 4.31 -6.87
CA CYS A 78 -3.78 4.49 -5.50
C CYS A 78 -4.25 5.94 -5.27
N THR A 79 -5.47 6.13 -4.75
CA THR A 79 -6.06 7.46 -4.51
C THR A 79 -5.52 8.16 -3.26
N CYS A 80 -4.49 7.59 -2.65
CA CYS A 80 -3.84 8.14 -1.47
C CYS A 80 -2.43 8.56 -1.85
N CYS A 81 -1.49 7.61 -2.00
CA CYS A 81 -0.10 7.94 -2.33
C CYS A 81 0.15 8.29 -3.80
N GLU A 82 -0.74 7.97 -4.74
CA GLU A 82 -0.57 8.14 -6.19
C GLU A 82 0.62 7.42 -6.85
N LEU A 83 1.56 6.87 -6.05
CA LEU A 83 2.75 6.17 -6.53
C LEU A 83 2.49 4.71 -6.88
N ALA A 84 1.56 4.05 -6.18
CA ALA A 84 1.25 2.64 -6.41
C ALA A 84 0.17 2.48 -7.47
N VAL A 85 0.44 1.63 -8.45
CA VAL A 85 -0.48 1.28 -9.53
C VAL A 85 -0.76 -0.20 -9.49
N LYS A 86 -2.01 -0.56 -9.21
CA LYS A 86 -2.47 -1.93 -9.35
C LYS A 86 -2.77 -2.23 -10.80
N VAL A 87 -2.08 -3.20 -11.36
CA VAL A 87 -2.31 -3.73 -12.70
C VAL A 87 -3.08 -5.03 -12.57
N GLU A 88 -4.27 -5.08 -13.15
CA GLU A 88 -5.14 -6.25 -13.19
C GLU A 88 -5.16 -6.82 -14.62
N LYS A 89 -4.95 -8.13 -14.76
CA LYS A 89 -5.13 -8.85 -16.02
C LYS A 89 -6.50 -9.53 -16.04
N TRP A 90 -7.24 -9.32 -17.12
CA TRP A 90 -8.61 -9.81 -17.28
C TRP A 90 -8.75 -10.66 -18.54
N GLU A 91 -9.49 -11.76 -18.41
CA GLU A 91 -9.79 -12.67 -19.50
C GLU A 91 -11.30 -12.65 -19.75
N GLY A 92 -11.70 -12.53 -21.01
CA GLY A 92 -13.06 -12.74 -21.47
C GLY A 92 -13.27 -14.20 -21.84
N PHE A 93 -14.25 -14.87 -21.22
CA PHE A 93 -14.58 -16.26 -21.52
C PHE A 93 -16.07 -16.41 -21.83
N ARG A 94 -16.40 -17.33 -22.73
CA ARG A 94 -17.77 -17.76 -22.98
C ARG A 94 -18.07 -18.95 -22.07
N GLY A 95 -18.87 -18.73 -21.04
CA GLY A 95 -19.42 -19.84 -20.24
C GLY A 95 -20.48 -20.63 -21.02
N ALA A 96 -21.12 -21.62 -20.39
CA ALA A 96 -22.20 -22.41 -20.99
C ALA A 96 -23.46 -21.63 -21.46
N GLY A 97 -23.47 -20.29 -21.28
CA GLY A 97 -24.53 -19.40 -21.77
C GLY A 97 -24.05 -18.47 -22.89
N ARG A 98 -24.99 -17.81 -23.57
CA ARG A 98 -24.72 -16.92 -24.73
C ARG A 98 -23.98 -15.61 -24.41
N ARG A 99 -23.69 -15.30 -23.14
CA ARG A 99 -23.08 -14.02 -22.72
C ARG A 99 -21.62 -14.20 -22.33
N THR A 100 -20.73 -13.40 -22.92
CA THR A 100 -19.33 -13.28 -22.50
C THR A 100 -19.26 -12.80 -21.05
N ARG A 101 -18.48 -13.51 -20.23
CA ARG A 101 -18.12 -13.12 -18.86
C ARG A 101 -16.66 -12.73 -18.82
N PHE A 102 -16.31 -11.91 -17.84
CA PHE A 102 -14.93 -11.48 -17.62
C PHE A 102 -14.51 -11.88 -16.22
N ARG A 103 -13.29 -12.39 -16.08
CA ARG A 103 -12.67 -12.69 -14.79
C ARG A 103 -11.30 -12.07 -14.71
N ARG A 104 -10.92 -11.60 -13.53
CA ARG A 104 -9.54 -11.22 -13.24
C ARG A 104 -8.74 -12.51 -13.04
N VAL A 105 -7.65 -12.65 -13.80
CA VAL A 105 -6.77 -13.83 -13.77
C VAL A 105 -5.44 -13.56 -13.07
N ALA A 106 -5.00 -12.30 -13.00
CA ALA A 106 -3.82 -11.89 -12.25
C ALA A 106 -3.93 -10.44 -11.77
N SER A 107 -3.14 -10.10 -10.76
CA SER A 107 -2.99 -8.74 -10.23
C SER A 107 -1.58 -8.58 -9.64
N HIS A 108 -0.92 -7.46 -9.94
CA HIS A 108 0.35 -7.06 -9.31
C HIS A 108 0.36 -5.54 -9.08
N LEU A 109 1.29 -5.06 -8.25
CA LEU A 109 1.57 -3.63 -8.11
C LEU A 109 2.79 -3.24 -8.95
N GLU A 110 2.71 -2.04 -9.51
CA GLU A 110 3.82 -1.31 -10.09
C GLU A 110 3.99 -0.02 -9.29
N TYR A 111 5.21 0.26 -8.86
CA TYR A 111 5.54 1.50 -8.18
C TYR A 111 6.13 2.49 -9.17
N ARG A 112 5.53 3.69 -9.22
CA ARG A 112 6.03 4.81 -10.00
C ARG A 112 6.86 5.72 -9.11
N THR A 113 7.82 6.38 -9.73
CA THR A 113 8.51 7.51 -9.10
C THR A 113 7.60 8.73 -9.13
N GLY A 114 7.46 9.40 -7.99
CA GLY A 114 6.73 10.66 -7.92
C GLY A 114 7.43 11.79 -8.70
N PRO A 115 6.74 12.90 -8.98
CA PRO A 115 7.31 14.04 -9.71
C PRO A 115 8.59 14.59 -9.06
N ASP A 116 8.73 14.46 -7.74
CA ASP A 116 9.90 14.92 -6.98
C ASP A 116 10.94 13.82 -6.70
N GLY A 117 10.94 12.73 -7.47
CA GLY A 117 11.86 11.60 -7.26
C GLY A 117 11.47 10.67 -6.09
N GLN A 118 10.26 10.84 -5.54
CA GLN A 118 9.76 10.03 -4.42
C GLN A 118 9.64 8.56 -4.82
N THR A 119 10.20 7.67 -4.00
CA THR A 119 10.11 6.22 -4.20
C THR A 119 9.35 5.58 -3.05
N TYR A 120 8.39 4.71 -3.37
CA TYR A 120 7.55 4.08 -2.36
C TYR A 120 8.30 3.02 -1.52
N LEU A 121 9.20 2.27 -2.16
CA LEU A 121 9.94 1.19 -1.54
C LEU A 121 11.09 1.74 -0.68
N ALA A 122 11.33 1.09 0.46
CA ALA A 122 12.53 1.37 1.26
C ALA A 122 13.79 1.08 0.42
N PRO A 123 14.91 1.81 0.62
CA PRO A 123 16.15 1.53 -0.08
C PRO A 123 16.57 0.06 0.09
N SER A 124 17.02 -0.57 -1.00
CA SER A 124 17.49 -1.97 -1.00
C SER A 124 18.52 -2.21 0.09
N GLY A 125 18.41 -3.34 0.81
CA GLY A 125 19.35 -3.76 1.87
C GLY A 125 19.02 -3.28 3.28
N ARG A 126 17.93 -2.52 3.49
CA ARG A 126 17.53 -2.01 4.81
C ARG A 126 16.43 -2.83 5.51
N GLY A 127 16.11 -4.02 5.01
CA GLY A 127 15.07 -4.89 5.58
C GLY A 127 13.64 -4.36 5.38
N HIS A 128 12.65 -5.14 5.83
CA HIS A 128 11.24 -4.77 5.74
C HIS A 128 10.82 -3.90 6.93
N MET A 129 10.03 -2.87 6.67
CA MET A 129 9.48 -1.99 7.71
C MET A 129 8.02 -2.34 7.95
N THR A 130 7.64 -2.51 9.21
CA THR A 130 6.25 -2.81 9.57
C THR A 130 5.41 -1.52 9.70
N PRO A 131 4.08 -1.58 9.50
CA PRO A 131 3.20 -0.45 9.75
C PRO A 131 3.34 0.13 11.16
N ARG A 132 3.62 -0.74 12.15
CA ARG A 132 3.89 -0.34 13.52
C ARG A 132 5.16 0.51 13.64
N GLN A 133 6.28 0.08 13.05
CA GLN A 133 7.53 0.85 13.10
C GLN A 133 7.35 2.24 12.48
N ILE A 134 6.63 2.33 11.35
CA ILE A 134 6.32 3.61 10.72
C ILE A 134 5.49 4.49 11.67
N GLY A 135 4.40 3.96 12.23
CA GLY A 135 3.55 4.72 13.15
C GLY A 135 4.28 5.16 14.43
N ASP A 136 5.13 4.29 14.99
CA ASP A 136 5.94 4.60 16.18
C ASP A 136 6.95 5.72 15.88
N SER A 137 7.59 5.71 14.69
CA SER A 137 8.51 6.76 14.23
C SER A 137 7.78 8.10 14.00
N VAL A 138 6.66 8.09 13.27
CA VAL A 138 5.83 9.28 13.02
C VAL A 138 5.34 9.90 14.34
N ALA A 139 4.83 9.07 15.27
CA ALA A 139 4.39 9.53 16.58
C ALA A 139 5.56 10.11 17.39
N SER A 140 6.73 9.47 17.38
CA SER A 140 7.91 9.96 18.08
C SER A 140 8.37 11.33 17.57
N LYS A 141 8.30 11.56 16.25
CA LYS A 141 8.59 12.85 15.64
C LYS A 141 7.57 13.92 16.00
N ALA A 142 6.28 13.60 15.94
CA ALA A 142 5.20 14.53 16.31
C ALA A 142 5.24 14.95 17.80
N LEU A 143 5.75 14.07 18.66
CA LEU A 143 5.91 14.31 20.09
C LEU A 143 7.28 14.88 20.46
N SER A 144 8.16 15.12 19.48
CA SER A 144 9.49 15.67 19.73
C SER A 144 9.39 17.02 20.46
N GLY A 145 10.23 17.21 21.47
CA GLY A 145 10.22 18.40 22.33
C GLY A 145 9.18 18.38 23.47
N GLN A 146 8.27 17.40 23.52
CA GLN A 146 7.34 17.24 24.64
C GLN A 146 7.90 16.30 25.72
N THR A 147 7.71 16.66 26.99
CA THR A 147 8.02 15.75 28.10
C THR A 147 6.84 14.81 28.36
N LEU A 148 7.12 13.59 28.82
CA LEU A 148 6.07 12.64 29.22
C LEU A 148 5.12 13.24 30.28
N THR A 149 5.63 14.07 31.18
CA THR A 149 4.84 14.76 32.19
C THR A 149 3.85 15.75 31.56
N ALA A 150 4.31 16.55 30.58
CA ALA A 150 3.45 17.48 29.85
C ALA A 150 2.34 16.74 29.08
N LEU A 151 2.69 15.64 28.40
CA LEU A 151 1.75 14.80 27.66
C LEU A 151 0.67 14.21 28.57
N ARG A 152 1.06 13.63 29.72
CA ARG A 152 0.09 13.08 30.71
C ARG A 152 -0.84 14.15 31.26
N LYS A 153 -0.34 15.36 31.50
CA LYS A 153 -1.13 16.49 31.99
C LYS A 153 -2.14 16.95 30.93
N ALA A 154 -1.74 17.04 29.67
CA ALA A 154 -2.62 17.39 28.56
C ALA A 154 -3.73 16.36 28.37
N ALA A 155 -3.38 15.06 28.34
CA ALA A 155 -4.35 13.97 28.20
C ALA A 155 -5.42 13.97 29.31
N THR A 156 -5.00 14.15 30.56
CA THR A 156 -5.92 14.21 31.71
C THR A 156 -6.89 15.39 31.62
N ARG A 157 -6.50 16.51 31.01
CA ARG A 157 -7.37 17.67 30.80
C ARG A 157 -8.41 17.39 29.71
N ALA A 158 -7.96 16.91 28.55
CA ALA A 158 -8.84 16.57 27.43
C ALA A 158 -9.94 15.57 27.84
N SER A 159 -9.59 14.51 28.59
CA SER A 159 -10.57 13.52 29.06
C SER A 159 -11.58 14.04 30.08
N LYS A 160 -11.32 15.19 30.72
CA LYS A 160 -12.29 15.86 31.60
C LYS A 160 -13.25 16.73 30.81
N ASP A 161 -12.74 17.42 29.78
CA ASP A 161 -13.54 18.29 28.90
C ASP A 161 -14.52 17.48 28.04
N GLU A 162 -14.19 16.24 27.64
CA GLU A 162 -15.12 15.34 26.92
C GLU A 162 -16.25 14.77 27.80
N LYS A 163 -16.14 14.89 29.13
CA LYS A 163 -17.11 14.34 30.09
C LYS A 163 -17.99 15.41 30.75
N GLY A 164 -17.74 16.69 30.47
CA GLY A 164 -18.51 17.84 30.97
C GLY A 164 -19.48 18.35 29.92
#